data_AF-A0A550HBY2-F1
#
_entry.id   AF-A0A550HBY2-F1
#
_cell.length_a   1.000
_cell.length_b   1.000
_cell.length_c   1.000
_cell.angle_alpha   90.00
_cell.angle_beta   90.00
_cell.angle_gamma   90.00
#
_symmetry.space_group_name_H-M   'P 1'
#
loop_
_entity.id
_entity.type
_entity.pdbx_description
1 polymer ?
#
loop_
_entity_poly.entity_id
_entity_poly.type
_entity_poly.pdbx_seq_one_letter_code
_entity_poly.pdbx_strand_id
1 'polypeptide(L)'
;MQSIVDRLIGPERAARVIQPLVRELMADDLLPEPVAYRIVCEGVLAGDPWLLAEPGQGWALRSDVTDPAPALLVIVRRETDQLTVEDPYGQRLQIPLCALAAYELDQWCWMRPDDDPHAP
;
A
#
# COMPACT_ATOMS: atom_id res chain seq x y z
N MET A 1 -8.37 1.09 19.28
CA MET A 1 -7.45 0.40 18.36
C MET A 1 -6.96 1.44 17.38
N GLN A 2 -5.71 1.88 17.49
CA GLN A 2 -5.12 2.83 16.52
C GLN A 2 -4.56 2.00 15.35
N SER A 3 -4.94 2.36 14.13
CA SER A 3 -4.46 1.69 12.92
C SER A 3 -2.99 1.98 12.67
N ILE A 4 -2.24 1.05 12.06
CA ILE A 4 -0.83 1.30 11.73
C ILE A 4 -0.67 2.53 10.83
N VAL A 5 -1.65 2.77 9.95
CA VAL A 5 -1.76 3.96 9.11
C VAL A 5 -2.03 5.23 9.92
N ASP A 6 -2.85 5.17 10.98
CA ASP A 6 -3.04 6.30 11.91
C ASP A 6 -1.72 6.69 12.57
N ARG A 7 -0.90 5.68 12.92
CA ARG A 7 0.43 5.88 13.51
C ARG A 7 1.48 6.37 12.50
N LEU A 8 1.38 5.95 11.23
CA LEU A 8 2.35 6.28 10.16
C LEU A 8 2.09 7.64 9.53
N ILE A 9 0.83 7.99 9.25
CA ILE A 9 0.46 9.19 8.48
C ILE A 9 -0.53 10.12 9.20
N GLY A 10 -1.03 9.74 10.38
CA GLY A 10 -2.01 10.51 11.15
C GLY A 10 -3.47 10.24 10.74
N PRO A 11 -4.44 10.52 11.63
CA PRO A 11 -5.85 10.15 11.47
C PRO A 11 -6.51 10.77 10.23
N GLU A 12 -6.20 12.03 9.93
CA GLU A 12 -6.79 12.74 8.79
C GLU A 12 -6.34 12.15 7.44
N ARG A 13 -5.09 11.68 7.36
CA ARG A 13 -4.56 11.05 6.15
C ARG A 13 -4.96 9.58 6.07
N ALA A 14 -5.06 8.89 7.20
CA ALA A 14 -5.64 7.55 7.26
C ALA A 14 -7.06 7.54 6.68
N ALA A 15 -7.89 8.52 7.02
CA ALA A 15 -9.22 8.66 6.43
C ALA A 15 -9.19 8.84 4.90
N ARG A 16 -8.20 9.57 4.35
CA ARG A 16 -8.05 9.74 2.90
C ARG A 16 -7.66 8.47 2.16
N VAL A 17 -6.99 7.53 2.82
CA VAL A 17 -6.66 6.20 2.28
C VAL A 17 -7.84 5.24 2.45
N ILE A 18 -8.49 5.25 3.62
CA ILE A 18 -9.57 4.31 3.95
C ILE A 18 -10.83 4.60 3.10
N GLN A 19 -11.21 5.86 2.91
CA GLN A 19 -12.43 6.24 2.20
C GLN A 19 -12.52 5.74 0.75
N PRO A 20 -11.49 5.88 -0.12
CA PRO A 20 -11.53 5.31 -1.47
C PRO A 20 -11.61 3.78 -1.45
N LEU A 21 -10.82 3.10 -0.60
CA LEU A 21 -10.86 1.63 -0.48
C LEU A 21 -12.25 1.11 -0.06
N VAL A 22 -12.91 1.81 0.87
CA VAL A 22 -14.28 1.48 1.28
C VAL A 22 -15.24 1.64 0.10
N ARG A 23 -15.13 2.72 -0.67
CA ARG A 23 -15.97 2.93 -1.86
C ARG A 23 -15.72 1.88 -2.94
N GLU A 24 -14.48 1.46 -3.14
CA GLU A 24 -14.14 0.40 -4.10
C GLU A 24 -14.76 -0.93 -3.68
N LEU A 25 -14.64 -1.33 -2.42
CA LEU A 25 -15.32 -2.54 -1.90
C LEU A 25 -16.84 -2.47 -1.97
N MET A 26 -17.42 -1.28 -1.76
CA MET A 26 -18.85 -1.08 -1.94
C MET A 26 -19.28 -1.18 -3.41
N ALA A 27 -18.42 -0.79 -4.34
CA ALA A 27 -18.72 -0.80 -5.77
C ALA A 27 -18.48 -2.18 -6.41
N ASP A 28 -17.40 -2.87 -6.04
CA ASP A 28 -16.98 -4.14 -6.63
C ASP A 28 -17.69 -5.34 -5.96
N ASP A 29 -17.68 -5.39 -4.64
CA ASP A 29 -18.28 -6.48 -3.85
C ASP A 29 -19.72 -6.19 -3.36
N LEU A 30 -20.28 -5.02 -3.70
CA LEU A 30 -21.62 -4.59 -3.27
C LEU A 30 -21.83 -4.66 -1.75
N LEU A 31 -20.75 -4.47 -0.99
CA LEU A 31 -20.80 -4.55 0.46
C LEU A 31 -21.48 -3.31 1.06
N PRO A 32 -22.24 -3.47 2.16
CA PRO A 32 -22.75 -2.32 2.89
C PRO A 32 -21.58 -1.55 3.54
N GLU A 33 -21.66 -0.23 3.51
CA GLU A 33 -20.65 0.71 4.04
C GLU A 33 -20.05 0.29 5.41
N PRO A 34 -20.83 -0.06 6.45
CA PRO A 34 -20.27 -0.46 7.74
C PRO A 34 -19.43 -1.75 7.68
N VAL A 35 -19.72 -2.66 6.76
CA VAL A 35 -18.96 -3.90 6.56
C VAL A 35 -17.68 -3.61 5.78
N ALA A 36 -17.77 -2.83 4.68
CA ALA A 36 -16.61 -2.40 3.91
C ALA A 36 -15.63 -1.61 4.79
N TYR A 37 -16.12 -0.66 5.59
CA TYR A 37 -15.28 0.08 6.54
C TYR A 37 -14.56 -0.83 7.53
N ARG A 38 -15.26 -1.83 8.08
CA ARG A 38 -14.65 -2.77 9.02
C ARG A 38 -13.56 -3.62 8.35
N ILE A 39 -13.83 -4.15 7.16
CA ILE A 39 -12.86 -4.94 6.39
C ILE A 39 -11.62 -4.12 6.07
N VAL A 40 -11.78 -2.88 5.59
CA VAL A 40 -10.65 -1.98 5.32
C VAL A 40 -9.89 -1.69 6.60
N CYS A 41 -10.56 -1.34 7.70
CA CYS A 41 -9.88 -1.10 8.98
C CYS A 41 -9.12 -2.34 9.49
N GLU A 42 -9.73 -3.52 9.42
CA GLU A 42 -9.11 -4.78 9.85
C GLU A 42 -7.91 -5.14 8.97
N GLY A 43 -8.03 -5.01 7.65
CA GLY A 43 -6.93 -5.26 6.73
C GLY A 43 -5.81 -4.23 6.84
N VAL A 44 -6.14 -2.95 7.00
CA VAL A 44 -5.17 -1.90 7.30
C VAL A 44 -4.44 -2.19 8.62
N LEU A 45 -5.16 -2.65 9.65
CA LEU A 45 -4.57 -3.07 10.93
C LEU A 45 -3.68 -4.30 10.78
N ALA A 46 -4.06 -5.23 9.90
CA ALA A 46 -3.31 -6.45 9.61
C ALA A 46 -2.08 -6.22 8.72
N GLY A 47 -1.93 -5.01 8.15
CA GLY A 47 -0.87 -4.74 7.18
C GLY A 47 -1.14 -5.41 5.83
N ASP A 48 -2.42 -5.58 5.47
CA ASP A 48 -2.81 -6.34 4.29
C ASP A 48 -2.28 -5.65 3.01
N PRO A 49 -1.44 -6.35 2.23
CA PRO A 49 -0.83 -5.78 1.04
C PRO A 49 -1.85 -5.46 -0.05
N TRP A 50 -2.96 -6.19 -0.16
CA TRP A 50 -3.95 -5.90 -1.20
C TRP A 50 -4.67 -4.58 -0.95
N LEU A 51 -4.88 -4.21 0.31
CA LEU A 51 -5.52 -2.97 0.69
C LEU A 51 -4.54 -1.81 0.75
N LEU A 52 -3.33 -2.06 1.22
CA LEU A 52 -2.36 -1.01 1.44
C LEU A 52 -1.54 -0.67 0.21
N ALA A 53 -1.23 -1.62 -0.68
CA ALA A 53 -0.28 -1.45 -1.79
C ALA A 53 -0.65 -0.30 -2.72
N GLU A 54 -0.13 0.88 -2.44
CA GLU A 54 -0.36 2.12 -3.18
C GLU A 54 0.98 2.69 -3.65
N PRO A 55 1.01 3.33 -4.83
CA PRO A 55 2.24 3.95 -5.33
C PRO A 55 2.79 5.01 -4.37
N GLY A 56 4.11 5.03 -4.22
CA GLY A 56 4.88 5.81 -3.25
C GLY A 56 5.21 5.07 -1.95
N GLN A 57 4.55 3.97 -1.63
CA GLN A 57 4.83 3.29 -0.36
C GLN A 57 6.14 2.50 -0.39
N GLY A 58 6.91 2.62 0.69
CA GLY A 58 8.06 1.78 1.02
C GLY A 58 7.66 0.59 1.89
N TRP A 59 7.98 -0.60 1.41
CA TRP A 59 7.69 -1.89 2.01
C TRP A 59 9.01 -2.57 2.37
N ALA A 60 9.23 -2.83 3.65
CA ALA A 60 10.42 -3.52 4.13
C ALA A 60 10.16 -5.02 4.22
N LEU A 61 11.17 -5.83 3.90
CA LEU A 61 11.06 -7.28 4.02
C LEU A 61 10.89 -7.65 5.50
N ARG A 62 9.89 -8.47 5.82
CA ARG A 62 9.63 -8.89 7.20
C ARG A 62 10.82 -9.72 7.70
N SER A 63 11.22 -9.51 8.94
CA SER A 63 12.38 -10.20 9.53
C SER A 63 12.22 -11.73 9.61
N ASP A 64 10.99 -12.25 9.53
CA ASP A 64 10.67 -13.67 9.48
C ASP A 64 10.89 -14.31 8.09
N VAL A 65 11.10 -13.51 7.03
CA VAL A 65 11.28 -14.02 5.67
C VAL A 65 12.77 -14.21 5.39
N THR A 66 13.15 -15.45 5.08
CA THR A 66 14.55 -15.85 4.81
C THR A 66 14.91 -15.84 3.32
N ASP A 67 14.01 -15.36 2.47
CA ASP A 67 14.19 -15.32 1.02
C ASP A 67 15.23 -14.26 0.63
N PRO A 68 16.08 -14.47 -0.41
CA PRO A 68 17.07 -13.49 -0.88
C PRO A 68 16.44 -12.28 -1.60
N ALA A 69 15.23 -11.89 -1.20
CA ALA A 69 14.50 -10.77 -1.74
C ALA A 69 15.10 -9.43 -1.25
N PRO A 70 14.94 -8.33 -2.01
CA PRO A 70 15.41 -7.01 -1.59
C PRO A 70 14.78 -6.61 -0.25
N ALA A 71 15.60 -6.03 0.63
CA ALA A 71 15.19 -5.67 1.99
C ALA A 71 14.17 -4.52 2.05
N LEU A 72 14.11 -3.69 1.01
CA LEU A 72 13.18 -2.57 0.89
C LEU A 72 12.71 -2.48 -0.56
N LEU A 73 11.43 -2.18 -0.74
CA LEU A 73 10.79 -2.01 -2.04
C LEU A 73 9.89 -0.79 -2.00
N VAL A 74 9.96 0.09 -2.99
CA VAL A 74 9.05 1.23 -3.13
C VAL A 74 8.07 0.94 -4.25
N ILE A 75 6.77 0.95 -3.99
CA ILE A 75 5.76 0.75 -5.04
C ILE A 75 5.80 1.97 -5.97
N VAL A 76 6.16 1.77 -7.23
CA VAL A 76 6.13 2.82 -8.27
C VAL A 76 4.77 2.80 -8.97
N ARG A 77 4.24 1.61 -9.23
CA ARG A 77 2.99 1.42 -9.94
C ARG A 77 2.27 0.18 -9.44
N ARG A 78 0.95 0.30 -9.31
CA ARG A 78 0.05 -0.81 -9.00
C ARG A 78 -0.77 -1.17 -10.24
N GLU A 79 -0.77 -2.44 -10.59
CA GLU A 79 -1.70 -3.07 -11.53
C GLU A 79 -2.58 -4.08 -10.76
N THR A 80 -3.58 -4.67 -11.42
CA THR A 80 -4.59 -5.53 -10.77
C THR A 80 -3.99 -6.71 -9.99
N ASP A 81 -2.95 -7.35 -10.53
CA ASP A 81 -2.29 -8.52 -9.91
C ASP A 81 -0.76 -8.34 -9.79
N GLN A 82 -0.22 -7.26 -10.34
CA GLN A 82 1.21 -7.00 -10.45
C GLN A 82 1.55 -5.63 -9.87
N LEU A 83 2.69 -5.56 -9.21
CA LEU A 83 3.26 -4.33 -8.69
C LEU A 83 4.59 -4.08 -9.38
N THR A 84 4.76 -2.86 -9.89
CA THR A 84 6.10 -2.37 -10.24
C THR A 84 6.67 -1.71 -9.01
N VAL A 85 7.71 -2.30 -8.45
CA VAL A 85 8.45 -1.80 -7.29
C VAL A 85 9.83 -1.33 -7.71
N GLU A 86 10.41 -0.39 -6.98
CA GLU A 86 11.77 0.09 -7.12
C GLU A 86 12.56 -0.31 -5.88
N ASP A 87 13.69 -0.97 -6.09
CA ASP A 87 14.58 -1.40 -5.01
C ASP A 87 15.52 -0.24 -4.58
N PRO A 88 16.24 -0.33 -3.45
CA PRO A 88 17.14 0.74 -2.98
C PRO A 88 18.28 1.09 -3.95
N TYR A 89 18.63 0.21 -4.88
CA TYR A 89 19.58 0.45 -5.97
C TYR A 89 18.95 1.14 -7.18
N GLY A 90 17.65 1.47 -7.12
CA GLY A 90 16.91 2.15 -8.19
C GLY A 90 16.50 1.24 -9.35
N GLN A 91 16.58 -0.09 -9.20
CA GLN A 91 16.08 -1.01 -10.22
C GLN A 91 14.59 -1.22 -10.04
N ARG A 92 13.87 -1.16 -11.16
CA ARG A 92 12.44 -1.42 -11.19
C ARG A 92 12.20 -2.89 -11.48
N LEU A 93 11.50 -3.54 -10.56
CA LEU A 93 11.15 -4.94 -10.60
C LEU A 93 9.63 -5.05 -10.66
N GLN A 94 9.12 -5.95 -11.50
CA GLN A 94 7.73 -6.35 -11.42
C GLN A 94 7.62 -7.57 -10.52
N ILE A 95 6.81 -7.46 -9.48
CA ILE A 95 6.51 -8.54 -8.55
C ILE A 95 4.99 -8.74 -8.52
N PRO A 96 4.52 -9.98 -8.33
CA PRO A 96 3.10 -10.20 -8.12
C PRO A 96 2.66 -9.58 -6.79
N LEU A 97 1.43 -9.08 -6.71
CA LEU A 97 0.90 -8.44 -5.50
C LEU A 97 0.96 -9.36 -4.27
N CYS A 98 0.79 -10.67 -4.47
CA CYS A 98 0.94 -11.66 -3.41
C CYS A 98 2.36 -11.74 -2.83
N ALA A 99 3.41 -11.38 -3.57
CA ALA A 99 4.77 -11.33 -3.04
C ALA A 99 4.93 -10.23 -1.97
N LEU A 100 4.12 -9.18 -2.03
CA LEU A 100 4.14 -8.11 -1.04
C LEU A 100 3.67 -8.59 0.36
N ALA A 101 3.03 -9.76 0.46
CA ALA A 101 2.69 -10.37 1.76
C ALA A 101 3.92 -10.77 2.59
N ALA A 102 5.08 -10.94 1.94
CA ALA A 102 6.37 -11.13 2.60
C ALA A 102 6.97 -9.83 3.17
N TYR A 103 6.37 -8.69 2.83
CA TYR A 103 6.81 -7.36 3.22
C TYR A 103 5.83 -6.73 4.21
N GLU A 104 6.31 -5.81 5.02
CA GLU A 104 5.49 -4.96 5.86
C GLU A 104 5.66 -3.50 5.44
N LEU A 105 4.56 -2.75 5.53
CA LEU A 105 4.57 -1.32 5.25
C LEU A 105 5.45 -0.61 6.30
N ASP A 106 6.63 -0.19 5.88
CA ASP A 106 7.61 0.51 6.73
C ASP A 106 7.44 2.03 6.60
N GLN A 107 7.28 2.51 5.38
CA GLN A 107 7.24 3.94 5.08
C GLN A 107 6.18 4.29 4.06
N TRP A 108 5.56 5.46 4.23
CA TRP A 108 4.71 6.05 3.20
C TRP A 108 5.48 7.20 2.53
N CYS A 109 6.24 6.89 1.49
CA CYS A 109 6.93 7.92 0.72
C CYS A 109 5.92 8.55 -0.24
N TRP A 110 5.29 9.64 0.16
CA TRP A 110 4.48 10.44 -0.77
C TRP A 110 5.41 11.14 -1.77
N MET A 111 6.12 10.38 -2.62
CA MET A 111 6.61 10.92 -3.88
C MET A 111 5.37 11.26 -4.68
N ARG A 112 5.03 12.56 -4.70
CA ARG A 112 4.04 13.12 -5.62
C ARG A 112 4.32 12.54 -7.01
N PRO A 113 3.35 11.87 -7.66
CA PRO A 113 3.44 11.66 -9.10
C PRO A 113 3.03 12.95 -9.83
N ASP A 114 3.54 14.10 -9.38
CA ASP A 114 3.40 15.42 -10.04
C ASP A 114 4.31 16.44 -9.34
N ASP A 115 5.61 16.36 -9.62
CA ASP A 115 6.36 17.56 -9.99
C ASP A 115 6.82 17.27 -11.42
N ASP A 116 5.88 17.32 -12.35
CA ASP A 116 6.24 17.55 -13.74
C ASP A 116 6.44 19.07 -13.87
N PRO A 117 7.69 19.58 -14.01
CA PRO A 117 7.92 21.00 -14.21
C PRO A 117 7.48 21.49 -15.62
N HIS A 118 6.80 20.68 -16.43
CA HIS A 118 6.36 21.02 -17.78
C HIS A 118 4.93 20.58 -18.11
N ALA A 119 4.01 21.55 -17.95
CA ALA A 119 3.29 22.21 -19.05
C ALA A 119 1.74 22.21 -18.94
N PRO A 120 1.03 23.11 -19.65
CA PRO A 120 1.46 24.40 -20.24
C PRO A 120 0.95 25.65 -19.48
#